data_AF-A0A0G1NAH8-F1
#
_entry.id   AF-A0A0G1NAH8-F1
#
_cell.length_a   1.000
_cell.length_b   1.000
_cell.length_c   1.000
_cell.angle_alpha   90.00
_cell.angle_beta   90.00
_cell.angle_gamma   90.00
#
_symmetry.space_group_name_H-M   'P 1'
#
loop_
_entity.id
_entity.type
_entity.pdbx_description
1 polymer ?
#
loop_
_entity_poly.entity_id
_entity_poly.type
_entity_poly.pdbx_seq_one_letter_code
_entity_poly.pdbx_strand_id
1 'polypeptide(L)'
;MMEQTCLYVHVAGWMTGRRILIDGKTVKFEVAGLCNPFCDSCRSRIALADRRMQLVGNSVKYRWTSRNLREACFLVFEDCGWKPDEAISRLSDLLGLRISLAG
;
A
#
# COMPACT_ATOMS: atom_id res chain seq x y z
N MET A 1 0.40 18.51 16.32
CA MET A 1 0.75 17.13 15.93
C MET A 1 -0.28 16.70 14.91
N MET A 2 0.10 16.40 13.66
CA MET A 2 -0.84 15.78 12.72
C MET A 2 -0.94 14.30 13.07
N GLU A 3 -2.17 13.82 13.23
CA GLU A 3 -2.47 12.46 13.67
C GLU A 3 -2.32 11.51 12.47
N GLN A 4 -1.34 10.63 12.53
CA GLN A 4 -1.16 9.60 11.51
C GLN A 4 -2.24 8.53 11.69
N THR A 5 -3.09 8.34 10.68
CA THR A 5 -4.08 7.26 10.68
C THR A 5 -3.48 6.00 10.08
N CYS A 6 -3.62 4.85 10.75
CA CYS A 6 -3.21 3.54 10.24
C CYS A 6 -4.43 2.63 10.11
N LEU A 7 -4.75 2.22 8.89
CA LEU A 7 -5.78 1.23 8.61
C LEU A 7 -5.13 -0.12 8.34
N TYR A 8 -5.63 -1.15 9.00
CA TYR A 8 -5.28 -2.54 8.69
C TYR A 8 -6.29 -3.08 7.69
N VAL A 9 -5.79 -3.66 6.60
CA VAL A 9 -6.61 -4.13 5.48
C VAL A 9 -6.22 -5.53 5.04
N HIS A 10 -7.20 -6.25 4.52
CA HIS A 10 -7.02 -7.49 3.78
C HIS A 10 -7.07 -7.19 2.28
N VAL A 11 -6.18 -7.83 1.51
CA VAL A 11 -6.14 -7.73 0.05
C VAL A 11 -6.45 -9.12 -0.49
N ALA A 12 -7.44 -9.23 -1.38
CA ALA A 12 -7.83 -10.52 -1.92
C ALA A 12 -6.64 -11.26 -2.56
N GLY A 13 -6.46 -12.53 -2.20
CA GLY A 13 -5.34 -13.37 -2.66
C GLY A 13 -4.02 -13.14 -1.91
N TRP A 14 -3.98 -12.30 -0.89
CA TRP A 14 -2.77 -12.08 -0.08
C TRP A 14 -2.94 -12.74 1.29
N MET A 15 -1.98 -13.56 1.70
CA MET A 15 -2.07 -14.34 2.94
C MET A 15 -2.04 -13.50 4.22
N THR A 16 -1.45 -12.31 4.17
CA THR A 16 -1.22 -11.48 5.35
C THR A 16 -1.83 -10.10 5.14
N GLY A 17 -2.33 -9.51 6.24
CA GLY A 17 -2.86 -8.16 6.25
C GLY A 17 -1.82 -7.11 5.83
N ARG A 18 -2.30 -5.96 5.37
CA ARG A 18 -1.52 -4.81 4.93
C ARG A 18 -1.94 -3.56 5.68
N ARG A 19 -1.09 -2.54 5.58
CA ARG A 19 -1.34 -1.25 6.20
C ARG A 19 -1.55 -0.20 5.13
N ILE A 20 -2.53 0.66 5.36
CA ILE A 20 -2.65 1.96 4.72
C ILE A 20 -2.31 3.00 5.78
N LEU A 21 -1.29 3.80 5.53
CA LEU A 21 -0.88 4.89 6.41
C LEU A 21 -1.28 6.20 5.75
N ILE A 22 -2.02 7.03 6.48
CA ILE A 22 -2.51 8.32 6.01
C ILE A 22 -1.91 9.38 6.93
N ASP A 23 -1.15 10.29 6.34
CA ASP A 23 -0.39 11.33 7.03
C ASP A 23 -0.54 12.65 6.26
N GLY A 24 -1.50 13.46 6.70
CA GLY A 24 -1.89 14.69 6.01
C GLY A 24 -2.33 14.42 4.58
N LYS A 25 -1.56 14.92 3.60
CA LYS A 25 -1.82 14.71 2.17
C LYS A 25 -1.11 13.49 1.57
N THR A 26 -0.41 12.71 2.40
CA THR A 26 0.32 11.53 1.93
C THR A 26 -0.41 10.25 2.33
N VAL A 27 -0.63 9.37 1.36
CA VAL A 27 -1.11 8.00 1.61
C VAL A 27 -0.03 7.01 1.22
N LYS A 28 0.22 6.03 2.10
CA LYS A 28 1.18 4.96 1.89
C LYS A 28 0.48 3.62 2.00
N PHE A 29 0.59 2.79 0.98
CA PHE A 29 0.03 1.44 0.99
C PHE A 29 1.14 0.39 1.01
N GLU A 30 1.14 -0.48 2.03
CA GLU A 30 2.09 -1.58 2.13
C GLU A 30 1.82 -2.61 1.02
N VAL A 31 2.73 -2.72 0.05
CA VAL A 31 2.64 -3.70 -1.04
C VAL A 31 3.38 -5.00 -0.73
N ALA A 32 4.45 -4.90 0.06
CA ALA A 32 5.23 -6.05 0.48
C ALA A 32 5.74 -5.85 1.92
N GLY A 33 5.66 -6.91 2.72
CA GLY A 33 6.35 -7.01 4.02
C GLY A 33 7.54 -7.96 3.89
N LEU A 34 8.58 -7.73 4.69
CA LEU A 34 9.84 -8.49 4.75
C LEU A 34 9.64 -9.88 5.39
N CYS A 35 8.74 -10.72 4.89
CA CYS A 35 9.05 -12.15 4.87
C CYS A 35 9.95 -12.38 3.66
N ASN A 36 11.20 -11.95 3.77
CA ASN A 36 12.28 -11.98 2.77
C ASN A 36 12.06 -11.01 1.55
N PRO A 37 12.87 -9.93 1.35
CA PRO A 37 12.75 -9.05 0.18
C PRO A 37 13.08 -9.78 -1.13
N PHE A 38 13.66 -10.98 -1.03
CA PHE A 38 13.89 -11.89 -2.14
C PHE A 38 12.72 -12.87 -2.37
N CYS A 39 11.61 -12.75 -1.64
CA CYS A 39 10.48 -13.64 -1.80
C CYS A 39 9.75 -13.36 -3.12
N ASP A 40 9.50 -14.40 -3.92
CA ASP A 40 8.82 -14.25 -5.21
C ASP A 40 7.45 -13.61 -5.09
N SER A 41 6.72 -13.88 -4.00
CA SER A 41 5.42 -13.26 -3.76
C SER A 41 5.54 -11.75 -3.50
N CYS A 42 6.63 -11.29 -2.88
CA CYS A 42 6.92 -9.89 -2.61
C CYS A 42 7.23 -9.16 -3.92
N ARG A 43 8.15 -9.73 -4.72
CA ARG A 43 8.49 -9.23 -6.06
C ARG A 43 7.28 -9.18 -6.98
N SER A 44 6.46 -10.23 -6.99
CA SER A 44 5.25 -10.31 -7.81
C SER A 44 4.22 -9.24 -7.43
N ARG A 45 4.04 -8.97 -6.14
CA ARG A 45 3.13 -7.90 -5.68
C ARG A 45 3.62 -6.51 -6.09
N ILE A 46 4.92 -6.25 -5.97
CA ILE A 46 5.53 -4.98 -6.40
C ILE A 46 5.38 -4.81 -7.92
N ALA A 47 5.71 -5.83 -8.70
CA ALA A 47 5.57 -5.81 -10.16
C ALA A 47 4.10 -5.66 -10.62
N LEU A 48 3.17 -6.32 -9.93
CA LEU A 48 1.73 -6.16 -10.20
C LEU A 48 1.29 -4.72 -9.94
N ALA A 49 1.65 -4.16 -8.79
CA ALA A 49 1.38 -2.77 -8.45
C ALA A 49 1.97 -1.82 -9.50
N ASP A 50 3.23 -2.03 -9.90
CA ASP A 50 3.93 -1.17 -10.85
C ASP A 50 3.24 -1.17 -12.21
N ARG A 51 2.93 -2.36 -12.74
CA ARG A 51 2.18 -2.51 -14.00
C ARG A 51 0.82 -1.84 -13.93
N ARG A 52 0.10 -1.95 -12.80
CA ARG A 52 -1.21 -1.31 -12.63
C ARG A 52 -1.11 0.20 -12.60
N MET A 53 -0.12 0.75 -11.89
CA MET A 53 0.10 2.19 -11.81
C MET A 53 0.49 2.79 -13.17
N GLN A 54 1.33 2.07 -13.94
CA GLN A 54 1.64 2.44 -15.33
C GLN A 54 0.39 2.46 -16.21
N LEU A 55 -0.50 1.47 -16.09
CA LEU A 55 -1.74 1.40 -16.90
C LEU A 55 -2.70 2.54 -16.60
N VAL A 56 -2.78 3.01 -15.36
CA VAL A 56 -3.64 4.15 -14.99
C VAL A 56 -2.96 5.51 -15.14
N GLY A 57 -1.75 5.55 -15.70
CA GLY A 57 -1.00 6.79 -15.93
C GLY A 57 -0.50 7.46 -14.65
N ASN A 58 -0.41 6.75 -13.52
CA ASN A 58 0.11 7.29 -12.27
C ASN A 58 1.59 6.92 -12.09
N SER A 59 2.45 7.95 -11.96
CA SER A 59 3.81 7.76 -11.47
C SER A 59 3.79 7.70 -9.94
N VAL A 60 3.76 6.50 -9.39
CA VAL A 60 3.86 6.29 -7.93
C VAL A 60 5.30 6.21 -7.48
N LYS A 61 5.56 6.67 -6.26
CA LYS A 61 6.87 6.49 -5.61
C LYS A 61 6.82 5.22 -4.76
N TYR A 62 7.88 4.42 -4.81
CA TYR A 62 8.08 3.32 -3.87
C TYR A 62 9.04 3.76 -2.77
N ARG A 63 8.73 3.46 -1.51
CA ARG A 63 9.65 3.68 -0.39
C ARG A 63 9.75 2.43 0.47
N TRP A 64 10.98 1.96 0.66
CA TRP A 64 11.30 0.96 1.65
C TRP A 64 11.47 1.65 3.01
N THR A 65 10.79 1.14 4.03
CA THR A 65 10.95 1.62 5.40
C THR A 65 11.36 0.47 6.29
N SER A 66 12.42 0.64 7.06
CA SER A 66 12.80 -0.26 8.15
C SER A 66 12.33 0.34 9.49
N ARG A 67 11.40 -0.31 10.18
CA ARG A 67 11.06 0.03 11.57
C ARG A 67 10.89 -1.26 12.36
N ASN A 68 11.52 -1.35 13.53
CA ASN A 68 11.40 -2.47 14.46
C ASN A 68 11.60 -3.84 13.79
N LEU A 69 12.71 -4.00 13.03
CA LEU A 69 13.07 -5.25 12.34
C LEU A 69 12.10 -5.70 11.23
N ARG A 70 11.12 -4.87 10.86
CA ARG A 70 10.24 -5.10 9.72
C ARG A 70 10.52 -4.07 8.64
N GLU A 71 11.09 -4.53 7.53
CA GLU A 71 11.07 -3.77 6.29
C GLU A 71 9.71 -3.95 5.61
N ALA A 72 9.26 -2.89 4.98
CA ALA A 72 8.09 -2.95 4.14
C ALA A 72 8.29 -2.01 2.97
N CYS A 73 7.82 -2.44 1.81
CA CYS A 73 7.73 -1.61 0.63
C CYS A 73 6.35 -0.96 0.62
N PHE A 74 6.36 0.37 0.53
CA PHE A 74 5.15 1.16 0.41
C PHE A 74 5.06 1.80 -0.96
N LEU A 75 3.89 1.69 -1.57
CA LEU A 75 3.44 2.64 -2.58
C LEU A 75 3.09 3.96 -1.90
N VAL A 76 3.58 5.07 -2.44
CA VAL A 76 3.40 6.40 -1.86
C VAL A 76 2.68 7.30 -2.85
N PHE A 77 1.55 7.85 -2.38
CA PHE A 77 0.73 8.84 -3.05
C PHE A 77 0.88 10.14 -2.28
N GLU A 78 1.57 11.11 -2.87
CA GLU A 78 1.74 12.45 -2.30
C GLU A 78 0.61 13.36 -2.82
N ASP A 79 0.28 14.41 -2.07
CA ASP A 79 -0.73 15.41 -2.43
C ASP A 79 -2.14 14.87 -2.77
N CYS A 80 -2.47 13.68 -2.27
CA CYS A 80 -3.68 12.96 -2.67
C CYS A 80 -4.92 13.33 -1.83
N GLY A 81 -4.74 13.87 -0.62
CA GLY A 81 -5.83 14.43 0.20
C GLY A 81 -6.94 13.43 0.57
N TRP A 82 -6.68 12.13 0.44
CA TRP A 82 -7.68 11.10 0.67
C TRP A 82 -8.03 10.97 2.15
N LYS A 83 -9.32 10.88 2.43
CA LYS A 83 -9.81 10.52 3.75
C LYS A 83 -9.68 9.00 3.98
N PRO A 84 -9.64 8.53 5.24
CA PRO A 84 -9.50 7.11 5.57
C PRO A 84 -10.57 6.19 4.93
N ASP A 85 -11.81 6.64 4.89
CA ASP A 85 -12.95 5.94 4.26
C ASP A 85 -12.80 5.83 2.74
N GLU A 86 -12.28 6.86 2.07
CA GLU A 86 -12.05 6.85 0.62
C GLU A 86 -10.81 6.05 0.21
N ALA A 87 -9.79 6.01 1.07
CA ALA A 87 -8.48 5.44 0.72
C ALA A 87 -8.58 3.97 0.27
N ILE A 88 -9.45 3.18 0.91
CA ILE A 88 -9.64 1.76 0.57
C ILE A 88 -10.26 1.60 -0.83
N SER A 89 -11.31 2.37 -1.14
CA SER A 89 -11.97 2.31 -2.46
C SER A 89 -11.00 2.75 -3.55
N ARG A 90 -10.34 3.89 -3.36
CA ARG A 90 -9.39 4.42 -4.36
C ARG A 90 -8.23 3.49 -4.61
N LEU A 91 -7.63 2.91 -3.56
CA LEU A 91 -6.56 1.94 -3.72
C LEU A 91 -7.04 0.65 -4.39
N SER A 92 -8.28 0.22 -4.13
CA SER A 92 -8.87 -0.93 -4.80
C SER A 92 -9.00 -0.69 -6.30
N ASP A 93 -9.49 0.48 -6.69
CA ASP A 93 -9.68 0.87 -8.09
C ASP A 93 -8.34 1.00 -8.82
N LEU A 94 -7.39 1.72 -8.22
CA LEU A 94 -6.06 1.96 -8.78
C LEU A 94 -5.30 0.65 -9.00
N LEU A 95 -5.33 -0.27 -8.03
CA LEU A 95 -4.61 -1.53 -8.10
C LEU A 95 -5.38 -2.61 -8.85
N GLY A 96 -6.68 -2.42 -9.11
CA GLY A 96 -7.57 -3.46 -9.60
C GLY A 96 -7.60 -4.67 -8.66
N LEU A 97 -7.55 -4.42 -7.35
CA LEU A 97 -7.52 -5.43 -6.29
C LEU A 97 -8.67 -5.18 -5.32
N ARG A 98 -9.31 -6.23 -4.84
CA ARG A 98 -10.31 -6.09 -3.77
C ARG A 98 -9.60 -5.89 -2.42
N ILE A 99 -9.81 -4.74 -1.80
CA ILE A 99 -9.26 -4.38 -0.48
C ILE A 99 -10.42 -4.16 0.50
N SER A 100 -10.30 -4.65 1.73
CA SER A 100 -11.29 -4.47 2.80
C SER A 100 -10.59 -4.25 4.14
N LEU A 101 -11.26 -3.61 5.11
CA LEU A 101 -10.75 -3.54 6.48
C LEU A 101 -10.51 -4.94 7.05
N ALA A 102 -9.42 -5.11 7.80
CA ALA A 102 -9.21 -6.28 8.62
C ALA A 102 -10.07 -6.13 9.89
N GLY A 103 -10.96 -7.10 10.12
CA GLY A 103 -11.77 -7.20 11.34
C GLY A 103 -10.99 -7.76 12.52
#